data_AF-A0A4R8ZH05-F1
#
_entry.id   AF-A0A4R8ZH05-F1
#
_cell.length_a   1.000
_cell.length_b   1.000
_cell.length_c   1.000
_cell.angle_alpha   90.00
_cell.angle_beta   90.00
_cell.angle_gamma   90.00
#
_symmetry.space_group_name_H-M   'P 1'
#
loop_
_entity.id
_entity.type
_entity.pdbx_description
1 polymer ?
#
loop_
_entity_poly.entity_id
_entity_poly.type
_entity_poly.pdbx_seq_one_letter_code
_entity_poly.pdbx_strand_id
1 'polypeptide(L)'
;MTHHSLIKPQRGFTIVELLIVIVVIGILAAITIVAFNGVQNKAKVSAAQSAATQAAKKVTVYAVSNSDQLPATLTAAGVADSAGTTYQYTPNTTVTPQNFCLTATNGGVAVHAAAGGPVTTGPCSGHSGTSPTTLADGSSCPAGYLVVPGSSIFGTDAFCVMKYEAKNVGGVATSQASGTPWVSISQTNAMTTSSAACDGCHLISEAEWLTIAHNALSVPSNWSGGAVGNGYIYSGHNDNSPANSLAAGSDSDGYSGTGNTTPSNQRRGLTLTNGEVIWDLAGNVWEWTSGQTSGDQPGASGYGWRQWNIIAGTGSLSPNPHPSYGTPAATNWTTSHGIGQSYSSSTETGLRGFRRGGDWNNGGNAGALTLGLDYSPSYTNSTVGFRVAR
;
A
#
# COMPACT_ATOMS: atom_id res chain seq x y z
N MET A 1 17.62 -54.39 -66.36
CA MET A 1 16.89 -53.11 -66.36
C MET A 1 17.37 -52.31 -65.15
N THR A 2 17.91 -51.12 -65.38
CA THR A 2 18.66 -50.29 -64.43
C THR A 2 17.76 -49.58 -63.42
N HIS A 3 18.04 -49.75 -62.13
CA HIS A 3 17.43 -49.01 -61.02
C HIS A 3 17.95 -47.56 -61.01
N HIS A 4 17.09 -46.58 -61.32
CA HIS A 4 17.38 -45.16 -61.08
C HIS A 4 16.83 -44.77 -59.69
N SER A 5 17.73 -44.56 -58.73
CA SER A 5 17.39 -43.97 -57.43
C SER A 5 17.31 -42.45 -57.56
N LEU A 6 16.11 -41.89 -57.33
CA LEU A 6 15.86 -40.45 -57.30
C LEU A 6 16.31 -39.89 -55.95
N ILE A 7 17.49 -39.25 -55.91
CA ILE A 7 17.94 -38.50 -54.73
C ILE A 7 17.15 -37.18 -54.68
N LYS A 8 16.28 -37.07 -53.68
CA LYS A 8 15.47 -35.88 -53.41
C LYS A 8 16.39 -34.75 -52.86
N PRO A 9 16.41 -33.55 -53.46
CA PRO A 9 17.29 -32.47 -52.99
C PRO A 9 16.84 -31.99 -51.59
N GLN A 10 17.74 -32.09 -50.62
CA GLN A 10 17.56 -31.54 -49.27
C GLN A 10 17.72 -30.01 -49.35
N ARG A 11 16.65 -29.26 -49.07
CA ARG A 11 16.71 -27.80 -48.96
C ARG A 11 17.37 -27.45 -47.62
N GLY A 12 18.54 -26.79 -47.67
CA GLY A 12 19.22 -26.28 -46.48
C GLY A 12 18.54 -25.04 -45.92
N PHE A 13 18.66 -24.84 -44.60
CA PHE A 13 18.22 -23.63 -43.90
C PHE A 13 19.05 -22.41 -44.37
N THR A 14 18.41 -21.27 -44.56
CA THR A 14 19.12 -20.02 -44.89
C THR A 14 19.75 -19.42 -43.65
N ILE A 15 20.87 -18.70 -43.84
CA ILE A 15 21.55 -17.97 -42.75
C ILE A 15 20.62 -16.93 -42.11
N VAL A 16 19.72 -16.32 -42.90
CA VAL A 16 18.75 -15.32 -42.41
C VAL A 16 17.71 -15.97 -41.49
N GLU A 17 17.20 -17.15 -41.83
CA GLU A 17 16.26 -17.88 -40.96
C GLU A 17 16.92 -18.25 -39.63
N LEU A 18 18.17 -18.70 -39.64
CA LEU A 18 18.90 -19.00 -38.42
C LEU A 18 19.15 -17.74 -37.57
N LEU A 19 19.47 -16.62 -38.22
CA LEU A 19 19.69 -15.33 -37.54
C LEU A 19 18.43 -14.83 -36.84
N ILE A 20 17.27 -14.92 -37.50
CA ILE A 20 16.00 -14.52 -36.88
C ILE A 20 15.69 -15.40 -35.67
N VAL A 21 15.93 -16.71 -35.76
CA VAL A 21 15.65 -17.65 -34.65
C VAL A 21 16.50 -17.32 -33.41
N ILE A 22 17.80 -17.06 -33.58
CA ILE A 22 18.67 -16.72 -32.42
C ILE A 22 18.29 -15.38 -31.80
N VAL A 23 17.85 -14.40 -32.62
CA VAL A 23 17.37 -13.10 -32.14
C VAL A 23 16.08 -13.28 -31.33
N VAL A 24 15.12 -14.04 -31.87
CA VAL A 24 13.85 -14.32 -31.18
C VAL A 24 14.09 -15.08 -29.87
N ILE A 25 14.95 -16.10 -29.86
CA ILE A 25 15.32 -16.83 -28.63
C ILE A 25 15.99 -15.89 -27.63
N GLY A 26 16.86 -14.98 -28.07
CA GLY A 26 17.52 -13.99 -27.21
C GLY A 26 16.53 -13.04 -26.53
N ILE A 27 15.56 -12.51 -27.27
CA ILE A 27 14.51 -11.64 -26.72
C ILE A 27 13.63 -12.42 -25.73
N LEU A 28 13.20 -13.62 -26.09
CA LEU A 28 12.39 -14.47 -25.21
C LEU A 28 13.14 -14.85 -23.92
N ALA A 29 14.43 -15.19 -24.02
CA ALA A 29 15.27 -15.52 -22.88
C ALA A 29 15.38 -14.34 -21.91
N ALA A 30 15.63 -13.12 -22.42
CA ALA A 30 15.72 -11.92 -21.60
C ALA A 30 14.42 -11.65 -20.81
N ILE A 31 13.26 -11.74 -21.47
CA ILE A 31 11.94 -11.57 -20.82
C ILE A 31 11.72 -12.66 -19.75
N THR A 32 12.02 -13.92 -20.09
CA THR A 32 11.82 -15.04 -19.14
C THR A 32 12.70 -14.96 -17.90
N ILE A 33 13.93 -14.48 -18.00
CA ILE A 33 14.84 -14.34 -16.84
C ILE A 33 14.28 -13.34 -15.83
N VAL A 34 13.80 -12.18 -16.31
CA VAL A 34 13.20 -11.16 -15.45
C VAL A 34 11.94 -11.72 -14.77
N ALA A 35 11.04 -12.35 -15.54
CA ALA A 35 9.82 -12.94 -15.01
C ALA A 35 10.09 -14.07 -13.99
N PHE A 36 11.12 -14.89 -14.21
CA PHE A 36 11.46 -16.01 -13.33
C PHE A 36 11.95 -15.55 -11.95
N ASN A 37 12.73 -14.47 -11.89
CA ASN A 37 13.16 -13.88 -10.62
C ASN A 37 11.96 -13.39 -9.78
N GLY A 38 10.95 -12.81 -10.43
CA GLY A 38 9.69 -12.44 -9.79
C GLY A 38 8.94 -13.62 -9.19
N VAL A 39 8.71 -14.66 -10.00
CA VAL A 39 8.04 -15.88 -9.53
C VAL A 39 8.74 -16.49 -8.33
N GLN A 40 10.09 -16.51 -8.33
CA GLN A 40 10.86 -16.97 -7.17
C GLN A 40 10.66 -16.08 -5.94
N ASN A 41 10.68 -14.76 -6.08
CA ASN A 41 10.47 -13.85 -4.95
C ASN A 41 9.04 -13.93 -4.40
N LYS A 42 8.02 -14.03 -5.27
CA LYS A 42 6.63 -14.30 -4.85
C LYS A 42 6.54 -15.62 -4.09
N ALA A 43 7.19 -16.68 -4.59
CA ALA A 43 7.26 -17.97 -3.90
C ALA A 43 7.94 -17.87 -2.53
N LYS A 44 9.05 -17.13 -2.41
CA LYS A 44 9.73 -16.88 -1.12
C LYS A 44 8.84 -16.14 -0.13
N VAL A 45 8.16 -15.07 -0.55
CA VAL A 45 7.23 -14.32 0.30
C VAL A 45 6.06 -15.21 0.75
N SER A 46 5.42 -15.92 -0.18
CA SER A 46 4.32 -16.83 0.16
C SER A 46 4.76 -17.97 1.09
N ALA A 47 5.96 -18.51 0.88
CA ALA A 47 6.54 -19.52 1.75
C ALA A 47 6.82 -18.97 3.16
N ALA A 48 7.43 -17.79 3.25
CA ALA A 48 7.69 -17.12 4.52
C ALA A 48 6.38 -16.78 5.26
N GLN A 49 5.35 -16.32 4.55
CA GLN A 49 4.05 -15.96 5.13
C GLN A 49 3.31 -17.19 5.66
N SER A 50 3.23 -18.25 4.87
CA SER A 50 2.66 -19.54 5.32
C SER A 50 3.42 -20.09 6.52
N ALA A 51 4.74 -20.02 6.50
CA ALA A 51 5.59 -20.44 7.61
C ALA A 51 5.36 -19.62 8.88
N ALA A 52 5.27 -18.29 8.78
CA ALA A 52 5.00 -17.41 9.91
C ALA A 52 3.61 -17.67 10.51
N THR A 53 2.57 -17.82 9.68
CA THR A 53 1.21 -18.14 10.14
C THR A 53 1.17 -19.47 10.91
N GLN A 54 1.78 -20.51 10.36
CA GLN A 54 1.82 -21.83 11.00
C GLN A 54 2.60 -21.80 12.31
N ALA A 55 3.74 -21.11 12.34
CA ALA A 55 4.55 -20.97 13.53
C ALA A 55 3.84 -20.17 14.62
N ALA A 56 3.24 -19.03 14.28
CA ALA A 56 2.46 -18.23 15.23
C ALA A 56 1.30 -19.03 15.81
N LYS A 57 0.57 -19.81 14.98
CA LYS A 57 -0.51 -20.68 15.45
C LYS A 57 0.00 -21.74 16.44
N LYS A 58 1.16 -22.35 16.18
CA LYS A 58 1.79 -23.30 17.12
C LYS A 58 2.16 -22.64 18.44
N VAL A 59 2.71 -21.43 18.42
CA VAL A 59 3.00 -20.64 19.63
C VAL A 59 1.72 -20.33 20.42
N THR A 60 0.64 -19.93 19.74
CA THR A 60 -0.66 -19.66 20.40
C THR A 60 -1.26 -20.94 21.00
N VAL A 61 -1.24 -22.06 20.27
CA VAL A 61 -1.72 -23.36 20.77
C VAL A 61 -0.91 -23.83 21.98
N TYR A 62 0.41 -23.61 21.96
CA TYR A 62 1.27 -23.88 23.11
C TYR A 62 0.81 -23.06 24.33
N ALA A 63 0.60 -21.76 24.17
CA ALA A 63 0.18 -20.89 25.28
C ALA A 63 -1.15 -21.33 25.90
N VAL A 64 -2.15 -21.63 25.06
CA VAL A 64 -3.45 -22.16 25.52
C VAL A 64 -3.28 -23.47 26.29
N SER A 65 -2.35 -24.33 25.89
CA SER A 65 -2.09 -25.61 26.55
C SER A 65 -1.24 -25.49 27.82
N ASN A 66 -0.63 -24.33 28.07
CA ASN A 66 0.34 -24.08 29.15
C ASN A 66 -0.06 -22.87 30.00
N SER A 67 -1.35 -22.75 30.35
CA SER A 67 -1.86 -21.70 31.26
C SER A 67 -1.47 -20.28 30.83
N ASP A 68 -1.64 -19.99 29.54
CA ASP A 68 -1.33 -18.71 28.88
C ASP A 68 0.15 -18.31 28.93
N GLN A 69 1.05 -19.25 29.22
CA GLN A 69 2.50 -19.03 29.18
C GLN A 69 3.04 -19.23 27.76
N LEU A 70 3.74 -18.22 27.25
CA LEU A 70 4.45 -18.33 25.98
C LEU A 70 5.61 -19.33 26.08
N PRO A 71 5.93 -20.05 24.99
CA PRO A 71 7.09 -20.93 24.97
C PRO A 71 8.38 -20.11 25.10
N ALA A 72 9.35 -20.58 25.89
CA ALA A 72 10.64 -19.89 26.01
C ALA A 72 11.45 -19.89 24.69
N THR A 73 11.22 -20.90 23.85
CA THR A 73 11.86 -21.06 22.53
C THR A 73 10.86 -21.62 21.52
N LEU A 74 11.07 -21.36 20.23
CA LEU A 74 10.20 -21.92 19.18
C LEU A 74 10.19 -23.44 19.13
N THR A 75 11.32 -24.06 19.46
CA THR A 75 11.45 -25.51 19.50
C THR A 75 10.50 -26.14 20.52
N ALA A 76 10.23 -25.46 21.64
CA ALA A 76 9.26 -25.92 22.63
C ALA A 76 7.81 -25.95 22.09
N ALA A 77 7.50 -25.08 21.12
CA ALA A 77 6.23 -25.10 20.38
C ALA A 77 6.28 -25.99 19.12
N GLY A 78 7.35 -26.77 18.92
CA GLY A 78 7.50 -27.63 17.75
C GLY A 78 7.72 -26.86 16.44
N VAL A 79 8.32 -25.68 16.50
CA VAL A 79 8.75 -24.87 15.36
C VAL A 79 10.28 -24.91 15.29
N ALA A 80 10.82 -25.30 14.13
CA ALA A 80 12.25 -25.38 13.88
C ALA A 80 12.55 -24.93 12.45
N ASP A 81 13.79 -24.49 12.23
CA ASP A 81 14.28 -24.11 10.91
C ASP A 81 14.24 -25.29 9.94
N SER A 82 14.10 -24.96 8.65
CA SER A 82 14.10 -25.94 7.55
C SER A 82 14.96 -25.43 6.38
N ALA A 83 15.23 -26.28 5.39
CA ALA A 83 16.17 -26.02 4.30
C ALA A 83 15.86 -24.81 3.37
N GLY A 84 14.84 -24.02 3.68
CA GLY A 84 14.57 -22.75 3.00
C GLY A 84 13.98 -21.66 3.90
N THR A 85 13.59 -21.98 5.14
CA THR A 85 12.94 -21.03 6.05
C THR A 85 13.60 -21.07 7.41
N THR A 86 14.06 -19.91 7.88
CA THR A 86 14.61 -19.71 9.22
C THR A 86 13.66 -18.89 10.08
N TYR A 87 13.66 -19.13 11.39
CA TYR A 87 12.79 -18.44 12.32
C TYR A 87 13.59 -17.67 13.38
N GLN A 88 13.05 -16.53 13.79
CA GLN A 88 13.50 -15.77 14.96
C GLN A 88 12.30 -15.44 15.81
N TYR A 89 12.49 -15.38 17.13
CA TYR A 89 11.39 -15.29 18.08
C TYR A 89 11.78 -14.46 19.30
N THR A 90 10.94 -13.48 19.60
CA THR A 90 11.06 -12.64 20.78
C THR A 90 9.73 -12.70 21.56
N PRO A 91 9.66 -13.46 22.67
CA PRO A 91 8.53 -13.41 23.58
C PRO A 91 8.57 -12.12 24.41
N ASN A 92 7.41 -11.54 24.69
CA ASN A 92 7.22 -10.44 25.62
C ASN A 92 6.26 -10.86 26.73
N THR A 93 6.86 -11.31 27.83
CA THR A 93 6.15 -11.77 29.02
C THR A 93 5.91 -10.63 30.03
N THR A 94 6.33 -9.41 29.70
CA THR A 94 6.25 -8.24 30.61
C THR A 94 4.93 -7.47 30.48
N VAL A 95 4.12 -7.81 29.49
CA VAL A 95 2.81 -7.20 29.19
C VAL A 95 1.68 -8.19 29.46
N THR A 96 0.49 -7.67 29.79
CA THR A 96 -0.72 -8.47 30.02
C THR A 96 -1.84 -7.99 29.11
N PRO A 97 -2.37 -8.82 28.18
CA PRO A 97 -1.94 -10.20 27.91
C PRO A 97 -0.53 -10.28 27.32
N GLN A 98 0.16 -11.41 27.57
CA GLN A 98 1.49 -11.66 27.00
C GLN A 98 1.44 -11.60 25.46
N ASN A 99 2.53 -11.16 24.83
CA ASN A 99 2.61 -11.08 23.38
C ASN A 99 3.96 -11.62 22.90
N PHE A 100 4.10 -11.88 21.60
CA PHE A 100 5.36 -12.29 20.99
C PHE A 100 5.50 -11.64 19.62
N CYS A 101 6.73 -11.59 19.12
CA CYS A 101 7.00 -11.35 17.72
C CYS A 101 7.85 -12.50 17.16
N LEU A 102 7.39 -13.07 16.05
CA LEU A 102 8.07 -14.14 15.32
C LEU A 102 8.38 -13.67 13.91
N THR A 103 9.63 -13.81 13.47
CA THR A 103 10.02 -13.61 12.07
C THR A 103 10.25 -14.95 11.39
N ALA A 104 9.67 -15.14 10.22
CA ALA A 104 10.05 -16.21 9.29
C ALA A 104 10.77 -15.59 8.10
N THR A 105 11.94 -16.13 7.75
CA THR A 105 12.76 -15.66 6.63
C THR A 105 12.94 -16.75 5.61
N ASN A 106 12.59 -16.50 4.34
CA ASN A 106 12.81 -17.44 3.24
C ASN A 106 13.59 -16.75 2.12
N GLY A 107 14.76 -17.31 1.77
CA GLY A 107 15.64 -16.74 0.74
C GLY A 107 16.04 -15.28 1.01
N GLY A 108 16.25 -14.92 2.28
CA GLY A 108 16.59 -13.56 2.73
C GLY A 108 15.39 -12.64 3.01
N VAL A 109 14.21 -12.97 2.48
CA VAL A 109 12.99 -12.17 2.66
C VAL A 109 12.33 -12.53 3.99
N ALA A 110 12.16 -11.54 4.85
CA ALA A 110 11.53 -11.66 6.16
C ALA A 110 10.08 -11.20 6.13
N VAL A 111 9.25 -11.91 6.89
CA VAL A 111 7.91 -11.51 7.32
C VAL A 111 7.78 -11.83 8.80
N HIS A 112 6.92 -11.13 9.52
CA HIS A 112 6.69 -11.38 10.94
C HIS A 112 5.22 -11.52 11.31
N ALA A 113 4.99 -12.22 12.42
CA ALA A 113 3.68 -12.42 13.02
C ALA A 113 3.74 -12.07 14.50
N ALA A 114 2.71 -11.38 14.99
CA ALA A 114 2.51 -11.07 16.41
C ALA A 114 1.27 -11.82 16.95
N ALA A 115 1.10 -11.89 18.28
CA ALA A 115 -0.02 -12.61 18.86
C ALA A 115 -1.36 -12.02 18.38
N GLY A 116 -2.16 -12.83 17.69
CA GLY A 116 -3.48 -12.43 17.15
C GLY A 116 -3.44 -11.41 16.01
N GLY A 117 -2.26 -11.00 15.54
CA GLY A 117 -2.09 -10.04 14.45
C GLY A 117 -1.96 -10.70 13.07
N PRO A 118 -2.21 -9.96 11.98
CA PRO A 118 -1.92 -10.45 10.63
C PRO A 118 -0.41 -10.66 10.45
N VAL A 119 -0.03 -11.53 9.52
CA VAL A 119 1.39 -11.60 9.10
C VAL A 119 1.71 -10.34 8.31
N THR A 120 2.71 -9.62 8.79
CA THR A 120 3.25 -8.37 8.26
C THR A 120 4.61 -8.63 7.61
N THR A 121 5.02 -7.75 6.72
CA THR A 121 6.27 -7.93 5.95
C THR A 121 7.45 -7.32 6.73
N GLY A 122 8.67 -7.81 6.49
CA GLY A 122 9.85 -7.42 7.25
C GLY A 122 10.06 -8.19 8.56
N PRO A 123 11.25 -8.06 9.18
CA PRO A 123 11.57 -8.71 10.44
C PRO A 123 10.95 -7.98 11.64
N CYS A 124 10.85 -8.65 12.79
CA CYS A 124 10.60 -7.98 14.06
C CYS A 124 11.76 -7.03 14.41
N SER A 125 11.52 -6.08 15.32
CA SER A 125 12.62 -5.25 15.84
C SER A 125 13.72 -6.14 16.44
N GLY A 126 14.97 -5.92 16.01
CA GLY A 126 16.13 -6.72 16.42
C GLY A 126 16.30 -8.07 15.70
N HIS A 127 15.35 -8.46 14.84
CA HIS A 127 15.47 -9.64 13.99
C HIS A 127 16.15 -9.29 12.65
N SER A 128 16.76 -10.29 12.01
CA SER A 128 17.43 -10.16 10.71
C SER A 128 16.53 -10.57 9.54
N GLY A 129 16.88 -10.10 8.35
CA GLY A 129 16.18 -10.38 7.09
C GLY A 129 15.67 -9.10 6.44
N THR A 130 15.40 -9.14 5.15
CA THR A 130 14.97 -7.96 4.40
C THR A 130 13.46 -7.97 4.24
N SER A 131 12.79 -6.84 4.48
CA SER A 131 11.43 -6.65 3.96
C SER A 131 11.42 -6.91 2.45
N PRO A 132 10.30 -7.36 1.85
CA PRO A 132 10.21 -7.42 0.40
C PRO A 132 10.36 -5.99 -0.16
N THR A 133 11.57 -5.65 -0.59
CA THR A 133 11.90 -4.39 -1.27
C THR A 133 11.72 -4.51 -2.80
N THR A 134 11.32 -5.69 -3.27
CA THR A 134 11.08 -6.00 -4.68
C THR A 134 9.63 -6.39 -4.90
N LEU A 135 9.05 -5.92 -6.01
CA LEU A 135 7.73 -6.32 -6.47
C LEU A 135 7.64 -7.82 -6.76
N ALA A 136 6.41 -8.32 -6.94
CA ALA A 136 6.17 -9.73 -7.26
C ALA A 136 6.81 -10.19 -8.59
N ASP A 137 7.17 -9.25 -9.46
CA ASP A 137 7.91 -9.50 -10.71
C ASP A 137 9.44 -9.42 -10.55
N GLY A 138 9.93 -9.18 -9.32
CA GLY A 138 11.35 -9.09 -9.00
C GLY A 138 11.98 -7.74 -9.33
N SER A 139 11.20 -6.79 -9.87
CA SER A 139 11.67 -5.42 -10.12
C SER A 139 11.76 -4.62 -8.82
N SER A 140 12.65 -3.63 -8.80
CA SER A 140 12.76 -2.64 -7.74
C SER A 140 11.86 -1.45 -8.01
N CYS A 141 11.34 -0.82 -6.96
CA CYS A 141 10.65 0.44 -7.10
C CYS A 141 11.57 1.56 -7.63
N PRO A 142 11.04 2.52 -8.41
CA PRO A 142 11.79 3.72 -8.77
C PRO A 142 12.29 4.48 -7.54
N ALA A 143 13.31 5.31 -7.70
CA ALA A 143 13.81 6.14 -6.60
C ALA A 143 12.69 7.02 -6.01
N GLY A 144 12.59 7.03 -4.68
CA GLY A 144 11.54 7.76 -3.94
C GLY A 144 10.19 7.04 -3.85
N TYR A 145 10.04 5.86 -4.45
CA TYR A 145 8.86 5.02 -4.31
C TYR A 145 9.09 3.99 -3.20
N LEU A 146 8.01 3.60 -2.54
CA LEU A 146 7.96 2.52 -1.57
C LEU A 146 7.18 1.33 -2.14
N VAL A 147 7.51 0.13 -1.67
CA VAL A 147 6.70 -1.06 -1.96
C VAL A 147 5.47 -1.04 -1.05
N VAL A 148 4.29 -1.30 -1.61
CA VAL A 148 3.07 -1.54 -0.85
C VAL A 148 2.70 -3.01 -0.96
N PRO A 149 2.52 -3.73 0.17
CA PRO A 149 1.96 -5.07 0.14
C PRO A 149 0.55 -5.04 -0.47
N GLY A 150 0.30 -5.89 -1.46
CA GLY A 150 -1.00 -5.99 -2.12
C GLY A 150 -2.13 -6.44 -1.18
N SER A 151 -3.37 -6.31 -1.65
CA SER A 151 -4.57 -6.69 -0.93
C SER A 151 -5.51 -7.49 -1.82
N SER A 152 -5.80 -8.73 -1.42
CA SER A 152 -6.83 -9.54 -2.08
C SER A 152 -8.24 -8.96 -1.94
N ILE A 153 -8.47 -8.10 -0.93
CA ILE A 153 -9.77 -7.43 -0.72
C ILE A 153 -10.01 -6.39 -1.82
N PHE A 154 -8.96 -5.67 -2.21
CA PHE A 154 -9.03 -4.61 -3.22
C PHE A 154 -8.53 -5.07 -4.60
N GLY A 155 -8.14 -6.34 -4.74
CA GLY A 155 -7.68 -6.92 -6.00
C GLY A 155 -6.31 -6.39 -6.45
N THR A 156 -5.45 -5.97 -5.51
CA THR A 156 -4.11 -5.47 -5.81
C THR A 156 -3.05 -6.53 -5.53
N ASP A 157 -2.11 -6.70 -6.45
CA ASP A 157 -0.80 -7.31 -6.16
C ASP A 157 0.09 -6.28 -5.41
N ALA A 158 1.30 -6.68 -4.99
CA ALA A 158 2.26 -5.70 -4.48
C ALA A 158 2.64 -4.71 -5.59
N PHE A 159 2.67 -3.42 -5.27
CA PHE A 159 2.93 -2.33 -6.22
C PHE A 159 3.85 -1.28 -5.63
N CYS A 160 4.39 -0.41 -6.48
CA CYS A 160 5.20 0.72 -6.05
C CYS A 160 4.34 1.98 -5.99
N VAL A 161 4.56 2.81 -4.98
CA VAL A 161 3.91 4.13 -4.91
C VAL A 161 4.91 5.17 -4.45
N MET A 162 4.77 6.40 -4.94
CA MET A 162 5.55 7.52 -4.41
C MET A 162 5.38 7.63 -2.90
N LYS A 163 6.49 7.71 -2.17
CA LYS A 163 6.50 7.84 -0.70
C LYS A 163 5.83 9.13 -0.23
N TYR A 164 6.07 10.21 -0.97
CA TYR A 164 5.51 11.53 -0.73
C TYR A 164 4.55 11.91 -1.87
N GLU A 165 3.61 12.82 -1.62
CA GLU A 165 2.80 13.47 -2.68
C GLU A 165 3.72 13.97 -3.80
N ALA A 166 3.27 13.96 -5.05
CA ALA A 166 4.12 14.26 -6.20
C ALA A 166 4.67 15.70 -6.16
N LYS A 167 5.95 15.90 -6.49
CA LYS A 167 6.58 17.22 -6.67
C LYS A 167 6.78 17.50 -8.14
N ASN A 168 6.74 18.77 -8.52
CA ASN A 168 7.11 19.20 -9.87
C ASN A 168 8.62 19.47 -9.93
N VAL A 169 9.37 18.53 -10.50
CA VAL A 169 10.80 18.69 -10.73
C VAL A 169 11.04 18.70 -12.24
N GLY A 170 11.20 19.91 -12.79
CA GLY A 170 11.42 20.08 -14.24
C GLY A 170 10.26 19.59 -15.12
N GLY A 171 9.02 19.65 -14.62
CA GLY A 171 7.84 19.14 -15.32
C GLY A 171 7.57 17.65 -15.13
N VAL A 172 8.42 16.94 -14.37
CA VAL A 172 8.28 15.51 -14.09
C VAL A 172 7.80 15.30 -12.65
N ALA A 173 6.75 14.48 -12.49
CA ALA A 173 6.29 14.08 -11.16
C ALA A 173 7.39 13.26 -10.48
N THR A 174 7.89 13.78 -9.36
CA THR A 174 9.01 13.18 -8.62
C THR A 174 8.63 12.98 -7.17
N SER A 175 8.98 11.82 -6.59
CA SER A 175 8.84 11.61 -5.15
C SER A 175 10.12 11.97 -4.42
N GLN A 176 10.05 13.07 -3.66
CA GLN A 176 11.12 13.55 -2.82
C GLN A 176 10.52 14.28 -1.62
N ALA A 177 11.28 14.34 -0.52
CA ALA A 177 10.84 15.04 0.69
C ALA A 177 10.80 16.56 0.49
N SER A 178 11.85 17.10 -0.16
CA SER A 178 12.02 18.53 -0.39
C SER A 178 11.02 19.08 -1.41
N GLY A 179 10.50 20.28 -1.12
CA GLY A 179 9.51 20.96 -1.95
C GLY A 179 8.07 20.65 -1.53
N THR A 180 7.19 21.62 -1.73
CA THR A 180 5.76 21.44 -1.51
C THR A 180 5.12 20.58 -2.60
N PRO A 181 3.95 19.97 -2.35
CA PRO A 181 3.25 19.15 -3.34
C PRO A 181 2.92 19.92 -4.62
N TRP A 182 2.93 19.21 -5.75
CA TRP A 182 2.44 19.71 -7.03
C TRP A 182 0.92 19.76 -7.00
N VAL A 183 0.40 20.96 -6.83
CA VAL A 183 -1.04 21.27 -6.76
C VAL A 183 -1.53 22.02 -8.00
N SER A 184 -2.80 22.45 -7.99
CA SER A 184 -3.44 23.16 -9.11
C SER A 184 -3.41 22.34 -10.41
N ILE A 185 -3.62 21.04 -10.27
CA ILE A 185 -3.63 20.07 -11.36
C ILE A 185 -4.99 19.40 -11.48
N SER A 186 -5.44 19.19 -12.71
CA SER A 186 -6.69 18.46 -12.99
C SER A 186 -6.43 16.96 -12.90
N GLN A 187 -7.47 16.15 -12.72
CA GLN A 187 -7.33 14.70 -12.72
C GLN A 187 -6.74 14.21 -14.06
N THR A 188 -7.21 14.76 -15.18
CA THR A 188 -6.71 14.41 -16.52
C THR A 188 -5.22 14.73 -16.70
N ASN A 189 -4.77 15.88 -16.20
CA ASN A 189 -3.36 16.24 -16.25
C ASN A 189 -2.54 15.38 -15.27
N ALA A 190 -3.08 15.06 -14.09
CA ALA A 190 -2.43 14.16 -13.14
C ALA A 190 -2.23 12.77 -13.76
N MET A 191 -3.21 12.20 -14.48
CA MET A 191 -3.02 10.95 -15.24
C MET A 191 -1.88 11.04 -16.26
N THR A 192 -1.85 12.12 -17.03
CA THR A 192 -0.82 12.33 -18.06
C THR A 192 0.57 12.46 -17.45
N THR A 193 0.73 13.31 -16.42
CA THR A 193 2.01 13.51 -15.73
C THR A 193 2.46 12.25 -15.01
N SER A 194 1.55 11.51 -14.38
CA SER A 194 1.88 10.24 -13.72
C SER A 194 2.41 9.20 -14.70
N SER A 195 1.78 9.04 -15.85
CA SER A 195 2.25 8.10 -16.88
C SER A 195 3.59 8.49 -17.51
N ALA A 196 3.93 9.78 -17.50
CA ALA A 196 5.24 10.27 -17.93
C ALA A 196 6.33 10.17 -16.86
N ALA A 197 5.99 9.86 -15.60
CA ALA A 197 6.94 9.86 -14.49
C ALA A 197 7.94 8.69 -14.55
N CYS A 198 7.47 7.52 -14.99
CA CYS A 198 8.29 6.32 -15.16
C CYS A 198 7.61 5.31 -16.10
N ASP A 199 8.37 4.31 -16.56
CA ASP A 199 7.80 3.21 -17.34
C ASP A 199 6.83 2.36 -16.50
N GLY A 200 5.58 2.25 -16.95
CA GLY A 200 4.49 1.58 -16.24
C GLY A 200 3.87 2.38 -15.09
N CYS A 201 4.27 3.65 -14.88
CA CYS A 201 3.63 4.49 -13.87
C CYS A 201 2.21 4.92 -14.28
N HIS A 202 1.34 5.15 -13.29
CA HIS A 202 -0.01 5.68 -13.48
C HIS A 202 -0.44 6.53 -12.27
N LEU A 203 -1.49 7.34 -12.48
CA LEU A 203 -2.14 8.01 -11.35
C LEU A 203 -2.72 6.94 -10.44
N ILE A 204 -2.45 7.03 -9.14
CA ILE A 204 -2.88 6.02 -8.18
C ILE A 204 -4.37 5.70 -8.34
N SER A 205 -4.68 4.40 -8.42
CA SER A 205 -6.05 3.92 -8.53
C SER A 205 -6.74 3.91 -7.18
N GLU A 206 -8.08 3.82 -7.20
CA GLU A 206 -8.87 3.67 -5.98
C GLU A 206 -8.54 2.38 -5.21
N ALA A 207 -8.26 1.30 -5.93
CA ALA A 207 -7.84 0.03 -5.34
C ALA A 207 -6.49 0.13 -4.63
N GLU A 208 -5.52 0.82 -5.23
CA GLU A 208 -4.20 1.06 -4.64
C GLU A 208 -4.31 2.00 -3.43
N TRP A 209 -5.08 3.09 -3.53
CA TRP A 209 -5.31 4.00 -2.40
C TRP A 209 -5.89 3.25 -1.20
N LEU A 210 -6.97 2.51 -1.41
CA LEU A 210 -7.63 1.74 -0.36
C LEU A 210 -6.69 0.64 0.19
N THR A 211 -5.87 0.02 -0.66
CA THR A 211 -4.85 -0.93 -0.20
C THR A 211 -3.89 -0.27 0.78
N ILE A 212 -3.34 0.91 0.46
CA ILE A 212 -2.43 1.63 1.34
C ILE A 212 -3.15 2.04 2.64
N ALA A 213 -4.32 2.66 2.52
CA ALA A 213 -5.06 3.18 3.66
C ALA A 213 -5.41 2.06 4.66
N HIS A 214 -5.91 0.92 4.17
CA HIS A 214 -6.23 -0.23 5.02
C HIS A 214 -4.99 -0.93 5.56
N ASN A 215 -3.89 -0.96 4.80
CA ASN A 215 -2.60 -1.43 5.31
C ASN A 215 -2.15 -0.57 6.50
N ALA A 216 -2.17 0.76 6.36
CA ALA A 216 -1.82 1.69 7.43
C ALA A 216 -2.76 1.59 8.65
N LEU A 217 -4.07 1.43 8.44
CA LEU A 217 -5.06 1.24 9.51
C LEU A 217 -4.80 -0.04 10.32
N SER A 218 -4.20 -1.07 9.72
CA SER A 218 -3.89 -2.33 10.40
C SER A 218 -2.65 -2.27 11.31
N VAL A 219 -1.87 -1.18 11.26
CA VAL A 219 -0.62 -1.03 12.00
C VAL A 219 -0.86 -0.32 13.35
N PRO A 220 -0.61 -0.97 14.50
CA PRO A 220 -0.88 -0.38 15.82
C PRO A 220 -0.16 0.94 16.11
N SER A 221 1.07 1.13 15.61
CA SER A 221 1.85 2.36 15.83
C SER A 221 1.27 3.60 15.13
N ASN A 222 0.28 3.42 14.25
CA ASN A 222 -0.46 4.50 13.63
C ASN A 222 -1.62 5.01 14.50
N TRP A 223 -1.92 4.36 15.62
CA TRP A 223 -3.02 4.71 16.50
C TRP A 223 -2.52 5.39 17.77
N SER A 224 -3.18 6.47 18.18
CA SER A 224 -2.82 7.21 19.39
C SER A 224 -2.93 6.37 20.67
N GLY A 225 -3.79 5.36 20.68
CA GLY A 225 -3.94 4.40 21.77
C GLY A 225 -2.96 3.20 21.70
N GLY A 226 -2.05 3.16 20.72
CA GLY A 226 -1.07 2.08 20.55
C GLY A 226 -1.66 0.74 20.11
N ALA A 227 -2.95 0.69 19.80
CA ALA A 227 -3.66 -0.48 19.31
C ALA A 227 -4.67 -0.08 18.23
N VAL A 228 -4.89 -0.95 17.25
CA VAL A 228 -5.82 -0.71 16.15
C VAL A 228 -7.23 -0.42 16.69
N GLY A 229 -7.83 0.68 16.27
CA GLY A 229 -9.15 1.13 16.72
C GLY A 229 -9.17 1.83 18.07
N ASN A 230 -8.04 1.94 18.78
CA ASN A 230 -7.97 2.66 20.05
C ASN A 230 -7.49 4.10 19.83
N GLY A 231 -8.34 5.06 20.21
CA GLY A 231 -8.10 6.48 19.96
C GLY A 231 -8.32 6.83 18.49
N TYR A 232 -7.41 7.63 17.92
CA TYR A 232 -7.46 8.03 16.51
C TYR A 232 -6.25 7.50 15.75
N ILE A 233 -6.43 7.18 14.48
CA ILE A 233 -5.31 7.11 13.55
C ILE A 233 -4.80 8.53 13.32
N TYR A 234 -3.48 8.70 13.31
CA TYR A 234 -2.90 10.01 12.99
C TYR A 234 -3.30 10.44 11.57
N SER A 235 -3.58 11.73 11.41
CA SER A 235 -4.16 12.29 10.20
C SER A 235 -3.46 13.58 9.73
N GLY A 236 -2.12 13.61 9.77
CA GLY A 236 -1.29 14.61 9.10
C GLY A 236 -1.69 16.09 9.28
N HIS A 237 -1.23 16.95 8.38
CA HIS A 237 -1.47 18.38 8.47
C HIS A 237 -2.91 18.70 8.03
N ASN A 238 -3.82 18.99 8.95
CA ASN A 238 -5.23 19.26 8.65
C ASN A 238 -5.88 20.34 9.54
N ASP A 239 -5.11 21.00 10.41
CA ASP A 239 -5.58 21.96 11.41
C ASP A 239 -5.57 23.43 10.94
N ASN A 240 -5.26 23.67 9.66
CA ASN A 240 -5.06 24.98 9.05
C ASN A 240 -3.92 25.80 9.71
N SER A 241 -2.97 25.13 10.36
CA SER A 241 -1.83 25.75 11.03
C SER A 241 -0.52 25.03 10.68
N PRO A 242 0.27 25.56 9.73
CA PRO A 242 0.03 26.79 8.97
C PRO A 242 -1.03 26.62 7.86
N ALA A 243 -1.55 27.71 7.31
CA ALA A 243 -2.62 27.68 6.30
C ALA A 243 -2.10 27.44 4.87
N ASN A 244 -1.22 26.46 4.68
CA ASN A 244 -0.60 26.13 3.39
C ASN A 244 -0.08 24.70 3.37
N SER A 245 0.13 24.14 2.17
CA SER A 245 0.78 22.84 2.04
C SER A 245 2.23 22.87 2.54
N LEU A 246 2.69 21.71 3.04
CA LEU A 246 3.98 21.53 3.67
C LEU A 246 4.84 20.55 2.88
N ALA A 247 6.14 20.86 2.78
CA ALA A 247 7.14 19.89 2.35
C ALA A 247 7.26 18.76 3.40
N ALA A 248 7.51 17.54 2.96
CA ALA A 248 7.66 16.41 3.87
C ALA A 248 9.01 16.44 4.61
N GLY A 249 9.08 15.70 5.71
CA GLY A 249 10.27 15.63 6.57
C GLY A 249 11.03 14.30 6.50
N SER A 250 11.93 14.12 7.46
CA SER A 250 12.56 12.83 7.76
C SER A 250 11.59 11.92 8.51
N ASP A 251 11.65 10.60 8.29
CA ASP A 251 10.77 9.63 8.97
C ASP A 251 10.88 9.63 10.50
N SER A 252 12.00 10.15 11.05
CA SER A 252 12.19 10.33 12.49
C SER A 252 11.37 11.47 13.10
N ASP A 253 10.86 12.39 12.27
CA ASP A 253 10.01 13.51 12.69
C ASP A 253 8.73 13.54 11.86
N GLY A 254 7.77 12.69 12.23
CA GLY A 254 6.47 12.62 11.58
C GLY A 254 5.60 13.88 11.71
N TYR A 255 6.03 14.92 12.45
CA TYR A 255 5.30 16.19 12.60
C TYR A 255 5.94 17.35 11.85
N SER A 256 7.02 17.09 11.10
CA SER A 256 7.79 18.11 10.38
C SER A 256 6.90 19.13 9.65
N GLY A 257 7.12 20.41 9.97
CA GLY A 257 6.43 21.56 9.37
C GLY A 257 5.07 21.92 9.99
N THR A 258 4.45 21.04 10.77
CA THR A 258 3.12 21.27 11.36
C THR A 258 3.12 22.18 12.59
N GLY A 259 4.28 22.41 13.20
CA GLY A 259 4.38 23.08 14.51
C GLY A 259 3.80 22.28 15.68
N ASN A 260 3.39 21.04 15.45
CA ASN A 260 2.82 20.15 16.46
C ASN A 260 3.85 19.11 16.95
N THR A 261 3.59 18.54 18.13
CA THR A 261 4.31 17.37 18.68
C THR A 261 3.32 16.45 19.41
N THR A 262 3.77 15.27 19.83
CA THR A 262 2.92 14.34 20.60
C THR A 262 2.56 14.93 21.98
N PRO A 263 1.28 14.88 22.43
CA PRO A 263 0.11 14.27 21.78
C PRO A 263 -0.58 15.21 20.77
N SER A 264 -0.64 14.81 19.51
CA SER A 264 -1.37 15.51 18.45
C SER A 264 -1.73 14.53 17.33
N ASN A 265 -2.90 14.70 16.71
CA ASN A 265 -3.30 13.92 15.53
C ASN A 265 -2.51 14.30 14.27
N GLN A 266 -1.74 15.39 14.30
CA GLN A 266 -1.07 15.95 13.12
C GLN A 266 0.18 15.19 12.62
N ARG A 267 0.32 13.89 12.96
CA ARG A 267 1.45 13.10 12.47
C ARG A 267 1.20 12.74 11.00
N ARG A 268 2.09 13.20 10.13
CA ARG A 268 2.03 13.12 8.66
C ARG A 268 2.55 11.79 8.11
N GLY A 269 3.44 11.13 8.85
CA GLY A 269 3.96 9.81 8.50
C GLY A 269 3.12 8.67 9.09
N LEU A 270 2.70 7.74 8.24
CA LEU A 270 2.05 6.48 8.61
C LEU A 270 2.92 5.30 8.23
N THR A 271 3.09 4.36 9.16
CA THR A 271 3.87 3.14 8.93
C THR A 271 3.00 2.09 8.24
N LEU A 272 3.54 1.44 7.22
CA LEU A 272 2.94 0.29 6.56
C LEU A 272 3.43 -1.02 7.21
N THR A 273 2.72 -2.10 6.95
CA THR A 273 3.05 -3.44 7.49
C THR A 273 4.42 -3.98 7.07
N ASN A 274 5.08 -3.41 6.05
CA ASN A 274 6.47 -3.74 5.68
C ASN A 274 7.53 -2.88 6.38
N GLY A 275 7.11 -1.95 7.24
CA GLY A 275 7.96 -0.98 7.92
C GLY A 275 8.21 0.31 7.12
N GLU A 276 7.78 0.39 5.86
CA GLU A 276 7.86 1.63 5.08
C GLU A 276 6.99 2.72 5.70
N VAL A 277 7.39 3.99 5.52
CA VAL A 277 6.62 5.14 5.98
C VAL A 277 6.07 5.87 4.78
N ILE A 278 4.75 5.93 4.65
CA ILE A 278 4.07 6.80 3.68
C ILE A 278 3.72 8.13 4.32
N TRP A 279 3.97 9.21 3.59
CA TRP A 279 3.73 10.57 4.05
C TRP A 279 2.47 11.14 3.43
N ASP A 280 1.73 11.90 4.24
CA ASP A 280 0.62 12.75 3.80
C ASP A 280 -0.53 12.00 3.13
N LEU A 281 -0.79 10.76 3.54
CA LEU A 281 -1.98 10.02 3.08
C LEU A 281 -3.29 10.62 3.63
N ALA A 282 -3.19 11.40 4.70
CA ALA A 282 -4.30 12.11 5.33
C ALA A 282 -3.87 13.55 5.61
N GLY A 283 -4.63 14.52 5.10
CA GLY A 283 -4.28 15.94 5.16
C GLY A 283 -3.17 16.34 4.18
N ASN A 284 -2.59 17.50 4.42
CA ASN A 284 -1.73 18.26 3.54
C ASN A 284 -2.46 18.69 2.26
N VAL A 285 -2.54 17.86 1.21
CA VAL A 285 -3.36 18.19 0.03
C VAL A 285 -4.28 17.04 -0.34
N TRP A 286 -5.43 17.39 -0.95
CA TRP A 286 -6.24 16.39 -1.62
C TRP A 286 -5.44 15.72 -2.72
N GLU A 287 -5.55 14.40 -2.84
CA GLU A 287 -4.94 13.66 -3.92
C GLU A 287 -6.01 13.17 -4.90
N TRP A 288 -5.88 13.54 -6.16
CA TRP A 288 -6.62 12.85 -7.22
C TRP A 288 -6.21 11.39 -7.28
N THR A 289 -7.19 10.51 -7.44
CA THR A 289 -6.97 9.14 -7.90
C THR A 289 -7.46 8.99 -9.33
N SER A 290 -7.32 7.81 -9.94
CA SER A 290 -7.95 7.51 -11.24
C SER A 290 -9.47 7.27 -11.16
N GLY A 291 -10.06 7.26 -9.96
CA GLY A 291 -11.47 6.94 -9.73
C GLY A 291 -12.41 8.01 -10.29
N GLN A 292 -13.51 7.57 -10.90
CA GLN A 292 -14.58 8.44 -11.38
C GLN A 292 -15.95 7.78 -11.17
N THR A 293 -16.99 8.61 -11.01
CA THR A 293 -18.38 8.15 -11.03
C THR A 293 -19.27 9.16 -11.74
N SER A 294 -20.36 8.69 -12.34
CA SER A 294 -21.44 9.52 -12.87
C SER A 294 -22.72 9.16 -12.12
N GLY A 295 -22.93 9.82 -10.99
CA GLY A 295 -24.04 9.54 -10.06
C GLY A 295 -23.81 8.41 -9.07
N ASP A 296 -24.91 7.96 -8.44
CA ASP A 296 -24.97 6.94 -7.39
C ASP A 296 -23.97 7.16 -6.24
N GLN A 297 -23.71 8.41 -5.88
CA GLN A 297 -22.81 8.70 -4.78
C GLN A 297 -23.43 8.27 -3.45
N PRO A 298 -22.62 7.80 -2.48
CA PRO A 298 -23.08 7.47 -1.14
C PRO A 298 -23.78 8.64 -0.46
N GLY A 299 -24.80 8.33 0.34
CA GLY A 299 -25.39 9.29 1.27
C GLY A 299 -26.81 9.73 0.91
N ALA A 300 -27.04 11.04 0.96
CA ALA A 300 -28.37 11.66 0.81
C ALA A 300 -28.31 12.83 -0.20
N SER A 301 -29.47 13.45 -0.46
CA SER A 301 -29.58 14.61 -1.35
C SER A 301 -28.76 15.80 -0.84
N GLY A 302 -28.23 16.58 -1.78
CA GLY A 302 -27.36 17.74 -1.52
C GLY A 302 -25.91 17.37 -1.14
N TYR A 303 -24.97 18.25 -1.44
CA TYR A 303 -23.56 18.06 -1.05
C TYR A 303 -23.38 18.31 0.45
N GLY A 304 -22.67 17.40 1.10
CA GLY A 304 -22.36 17.54 2.52
C GLY A 304 -21.38 16.47 2.99
N TRP A 305 -20.76 16.74 4.14
CA TRP A 305 -19.93 15.78 4.86
C TRP A 305 -20.78 14.70 5.51
N ARG A 306 -20.39 13.45 5.32
CA ARG A 306 -21.13 12.27 5.76
C ARG A 306 -20.18 11.33 6.49
N GLN A 307 -20.51 11.02 7.75
CA GLN A 307 -19.79 9.99 8.48
C GLN A 307 -19.98 8.65 7.78
N TRP A 308 -18.93 7.83 7.75
CA TRP A 308 -19.00 6.52 7.11
C TRP A 308 -20.05 5.62 7.77
N ASN A 309 -20.13 5.61 9.11
CA ASN A 309 -21.06 4.78 9.86
C ASN A 309 -22.56 5.11 9.66
N ILE A 310 -22.91 6.22 9.01
CA ILE A 310 -24.30 6.56 8.67
C ILE A 310 -24.61 6.38 7.18
N ILE A 311 -23.63 6.05 6.36
CA ILE A 311 -23.82 5.80 4.94
C ILE A 311 -24.37 4.38 4.78
N ALA A 312 -25.65 4.26 4.45
CA ALA A 312 -26.33 2.97 4.31
C ALA A 312 -25.80 2.10 3.15
N GLY A 313 -25.09 2.70 2.19
CA GLY A 313 -24.44 2.00 1.09
C GLY A 313 -23.58 2.95 0.24
N THR A 314 -22.60 2.38 -0.46
CA THR A 314 -21.64 3.14 -1.30
C THR A 314 -22.03 3.19 -2.77
N GLY A 315 -23.30 2.94 -3.09
CA GLY A 315 -23.79 2.90 -4.47
C GLY A 315 -22.98 1.94 -5.34
N SER A 316 -22.65 2.40 -6.56
CA SER A 316 -21.88 1.65 -7.56
C SER A 316 -20.36 1.90 -7.48
N LEU A 317 -19.88 2.61 -6.45
CA LEU A 317 -18.46 2.91 -6.30
C LEU A 317 -17.64 1.61 -6.14
N SER A 318 -16.57 1.51 -6.93
CA SER A 318 -15.71 0.33 -6.97
C SER A 318 -14.22 0.74 -6.96
N PRO A 319 -13.39 0.10 -6.12
CA PRO A 319 -13.78 -0.83 -5.05
C PRO A 319 -14.65 -0.16 -3.99
N ASN A 320 -15.38 -0.95 -3.19
CA ASN A 320 -16.23 -0.38 -2.14
C ASN A 320 -15.38 0.45 -1.16
N PRO A 321 -15.59 1.78 -1.07
CA PRO A 321 -14.75 2.66 -0.27
C PRO A 321 -15.14 2.68 1.21
N HIS A 322 -16.18 1.94 1.62
CA HIS A 322 -16.62 1.93 3.01
C HIS A 322 -15.54 1.34 3.92
N PRO A 323 -15.20 1.97 5.07
CA PRO A 323 -14.15 1.49 5.98
C PRO A 323 -14.30 0.02 6.41
N SER A 324 -15.53 -0.45 6.61
CA SER A 324 -15.76 -1.85 7.01
C SER A 324 -15.46 -2.88 5.92
N TYR A 325 -15.32 -2.46 4.66
CA TYR A 325 -15.03 -3.37 3.56
C TYR A 325 -13.59 -3.92 3.65
N GLY A 326 -12.61 -3.04 3.90
CA GLY A 326 -11.23 -3.44 4.13
C GLY A 326 -10.90 -3.77 5.59
N THR A 327 -11.60 -3.15 6.54
CA THR A 327 -11.37 -3.34 7.98
C THR A 327 -12.71 -3.59 8.69
N PRO A 328 -13.17 -4.85 8.87
CA PRO A 328 -14.50 -5.14 9.42
C PRO A 328 -14.82 -4.45 10.76
N ALA A 329 -13.81 -4.29 11.63
CA ALA A 329 -13.92 -3.57 12.90
C ALA A 329 -14.27 -2.07 12.76
N ALA A 330 -14.09 -1.49 11.57
CA ALA A 330 -14.29 -0.08 11.27
C ALA A 330 -15.75 0.31 10.99
N THR A 331 -16.71 -0.60 11.20
CA THR A 331 -18.14 -0.35 10.92
C THR A 331 -18.68 0.89 11.65
N ASN A 332 -18.23 1.14 12.89
CA ASN A 332 -18.66 2.27 13.71
C ASN A 332 -17.59 3.36 13.87
N TRP A 333 -16.52 3.31 13.06
CA TRP A 333 -15.50 4.35 13.11
C TRP A 333 -16.02 5.64 12.48
N THR A 334 -15.58 6.77 13.04
CA THR A 334 -16.01 8.12 12.66
C THR A 334 -14.80 9.04 12.64
N THR A 335 -14.99 10.34 12.41
CA THR A 335 -13.93 11.36 12.57
C THR A 335 -13.24 11.32 13.94
N SER A 336 -13.89 10.81 15.00
CA SER A 336 -13.23 10.63 16.30
C SER A 336 -12.11 9.58 16.28
N HIS A 337 -12.13 8.67 15.29
CA HIS A 337 -11.10 7.67 15.04
C HIS A 337 -10.08 8.14 14.00
N GLY A 338 -10.19 9.37 13.48
CA GLY A 338 -9.25 9.92 12.49
C GLY A 338 -9.40 9.38 11.07
N ILE A 339 -10.46 8.61 10.78
CA ILE A 339 -10.64 7.97 9.45
C ILE A 339 -11.13 8.94 8.36
N GLY A 340 -11.67 10.09 8.76
CA GLY A 340 -12.28 11.06 7.85
C GLY A 340 -13.72 10.76 7.44
N GLN A 341 -14.19 11.42 6.39
CA GLN A 341 -15.59 11.39 5.93
C GLN A 341 -15.73 11.35 4.40
N SER A 342 -16.93 11.01 3.92
CA SER A 342 -17.30 11.21 2.52
C SER A 342 -17.95 12.58 2.33
N TYR A 343 -17.56 13.32 1.29
CA TYR A 343 -18.24 14.53 0.82
C TYR A 343 -18.97 14.23 -0.48
N SER A 344 -20.29 14.10 -0.43
CA SER A 344 -21.07 13.51 -1.52
C SER A 344 -22.53 13.94 -1.53
N SER A 345 -23.17 13.76 -2.69
CA SER A 345 -24.60 13.96 -2.90
C SER A 345 -25.22 12.82 -3.69
N SER A 346 -26.22 12.14 -3.13
CA SER A 346 -26.91 11.01 -3.78
C SER A 346 -27.76 11.42 -4.99
N THR A 347 -27.90 12.72 -5.24
CA THR A 347 -28.63 13.29 -6.39
C THR A 347 -27.70 13.84 -7.47
N GLU A 348 -26.38 13.73 -7.29
CA GLU A 348 -25.43 14.08 -8.35
C GLU A 348 -25.58 13.13 -9.54
N THR A 349 -25.40 13.65 -10.75
CA THR A 349 -25.49 12.88 -12.01
C THR A 349 -24.33 13.16 -12.96
N GLY A 350 -23.61 14.26 -12.77
CA GLY A 350 -22.42 14.61 -13.53
C GLY A 350 -21.22 13.73 -13.20
N LEU A 351 -20.26 13.71 -14.13
CA LEU A 351 -18.99 13.03 -13.93
C LEU A 351 -18.19 13.73 -12.83
N ARG A 352 -17.76 12.95 -11.85
CA ARG A 352 -16.97 13.39 -10.71
C ARG A 352 -15.72 12.54 -10.56
N GLY A 353 -14.59 13.20 -10.38
CA GLY A 353 -13.33 12.53 -10.05
C GLY A 353 -13.23 12.32 -8.55
N PHE A 354 -12.52 11.28 -8.13
CA PHE A 354 -12.36 10.97 -6.72
C PHE A 354 -11.14 11.73 -6.18
N ARG A 355 -11.35 12.40 -5.06
CA ARG A 355 -10.27 13.02 -4.28
C ARG A 355 -10.18 12.35 -2.92
N ARG A 356 -8.97 12.07 -2.46
CA ARG A 356 -8.73 11.36 -1.20
C ARG A 356 -7.87 12.18 -0.23
N GLY A 357 -7.87 11.77 1.04
CA GLY A 357 -6.97 12.29 2.09
C GLY A 357 -7.44 13.57 2.79
N GLY A 358 -8.05 14.50 2.06
CA GLY A 358 -8.34 15.86 2.55
C GLY A 358 -7.13 16.77 2.46
N ASP A 359 -7.33 18.08 2.69
CA ASP A 359 -6.26 19.08 2.70
C ASP A 359 -5.99 19.65 4.11
N TRP A 360 -5.03 20.58 4.17
CA TRP A 360 -4.60 21.25 5.39
C TRP A 360 -5.70 21.99 6.16
N ASN A 361 -6.87 22.27 5.58
CA ASN A 361 -7.94 23.02 6.25
C ASN A 361 -9.15 22.17 6.66
N ASN A 362 -9.16 20.87 6.33
CA ASN A 362 -10.36 20.05 6.50
C ASN A 362 -10.60 19.55 7.94
N GLY A 363 -9.69 19.82 8.88
CA GLY A 363 -9.82 19.44 10.28
C GLY A 363 -10.06 17.94 10.42
N GLY A 364 -10.99 17.57 11.31
CA GLY A 364 -11.37 16.17 11.54
C GLY A 364 -12.02 15.47 10.33
N ASN A 365 -12.34 16.19 9.25
CA ASN A 365 -12.89 15.59 8.03
C ASN A 365 -11.80 14.98 7.14
N ALA A 366 -10.53 15.38 7.32
CA ALA A 366 -9.38 14.75 6.70
C ALA A 366 -9.05 13.40 7.36
N GLY A 367 -8.51 12.49 6.58
CA GLY A 367 -8.30 11.10 6.99
C GLY A 367 -7.94 10.21 5.81
N ALA A 368 -7.27 9.10 6.08
CA ALA A 368 -6.79 8.20 5.02
C ALA A 368 -7.94 7.59 4.19
N LEU A 369 -9.17 7.55 4.73
CA LEU A 369 -10.36 7.09 4.04
C LEU A 369 -11.31 8.23 3.63
N THR A 370 -10.91 9.49 3.78
CA THR A 370 -11.68 10.63 3.27
C THR A 370 -11.88 10.49 1.76
N LEU A 371 -13.10 10.79 1.28
CA LEU A 371 -13.45 10.72 -0.13
C LEU A 371 -14.31 11.93 -0.53
N GLY A 372 -13.82 12.76 -1.45
CA GLY A 372 -14.58 13.84 -2.07
C GLY A 372 -15.09 13.45 -3.46
N LEU A 373 -16.37 13.72 -3.72
CA LEU A 373 -17.06 13.37 -4.98
C LEU A 373 -17.77 14.57 -5.62
N ASP A 374 -17.33 15.78 -5.35
CA ASP A 374 -18.01 17.04 -5.70
C ASP A 374 -17.48 17.74 -6.95
N TYR A 375 -16.25 17.44 -7.38
CA TYR A 375 -15.62 18.12 -8.50
C TYR A 375 -15.46 17.26 -9.74
N SER A 376 -15.62 17.91 -10.90
CA SER A 376 -15.34 17.29 -12.20
C SER A 376 -13.84 16.99 -12.35
N PRO A 377 -13.46 16.01 -13.20
CA PRO A 377 -12.06 15.70 -13.51
C PRO A 377 -11.23 16.90 -14.02
N SER A 378 -11.89 17.94 -14.55
CA SER A 378 -11.23 19.16 -15.05
C SER A 378 -10.90 20.19 -13.96
N TYR A 379 -11.41 20.00 -12.73
CA TYR A 379 -11.22 20.95 -11.63
C TYR A 379 -9.75 21.05 -11.21
N THR A 380 -9.31 22.26 -10.88
CA THR A 380 -7.98 22.53 -10.35
C THR A 380 -8.08 23.48 -9.16
N ASN A 381 -7.25 23.27 -8.13
CA ASN A 381 -7.16 24.13 -6.96
C ASN A 381 -5.78 23.96 -6.30
N SER A 382 -5.31 25.00 -5.61
CA SER A 382 -4.09 24.97 -4.79
C SER A 382 -4.09 23.94 -3.66
N THR A 383 -5.24 23.36 -3.30
CA THR A 383 -5.35 22.28 -2.31
C THR A 383 -5.39 20.88 -2.92
N VAL A 384 -5.29 20.75 -4.26
CA VAL A 384 -5.46 19.47 -4.95
C VAL A 384 -4.20 19.12 -5.75
N GLY A 385 -3.53 18.05 -5.33
CA GLY A 385 -2.41 17.40 -5.98
C GLY A 385 -2.71 15.94 -6.32
N PHE A 386 -1.67 15.10 -6.28
CA PHE A 386 -1.75 13.70 -6.70
C PHE A 386 -0.51 12.91 -6.26
N ARG A 387 -0.57 11.59 -6.47
CA ARG A 387 0.52 10.66 -6.27
C ARG A 387 0.53 9.60 -7.36
N VAL A 388 1.73 9.10 -7.65
CA VAL A 388 1.97 8.14 -8.72
C VAL A 388 2.17 6.74 -8.15
N ALA A 389 1.56 5.75 -8.78
CA ALA A 389 1.77 4.32 -8.54
C ALA A 389 2.38 3.64 -9.77
N ARG A 390 2.83 2.39 -9.61
CA ARG A 390 3.39 1.54 -10.67
C ARG A 390 3.15 0.07 -10.34
#